data_AF-A0A522NB68-F1
#
_entry.id   AF-A0A522NB68-F1
#
_cell.length_a   1.000
_cell.length_b   1.000
_cell.length_c   1.000
_cell.angle_alpha   90.00
_cell.angle_beta   90.00
_cell.angle_gamma   90.00
#
_symmetry.space_group_name_H-M   'P 1'
#
loop_
_entity.id
_entity.type
_entity.pdbx_description
1 polymer ?
#
loop_
_entity_poly.entity_id
_entity_poly.type
_entity_poly.pdbx_seq_one_letter_code
_entity_poly.pdbx_strand_id
1 'polypeptide(L)'
;MMPIAVDLAALVSRIGAYRISDRALRASVERMQATLQRGETPAPAEVRAFLRDARRYFEALEREARAQLKDLDRRLDDLFQQQYNLQAERGVAQRRLAGAGETLELVDQADRAAP
;
A
#
# COMPACT_ATOMS: atom_id res chain seq x y z
N MET A 1 -20.20 -14.65 26.98
CA MET A 1 -19.09 -14.19 26.11
C MET A 1 -17.81 -14.34 26.94
N MET A 2 -17.09 -15.45 26.79
CA MET A 2 -15.87 -15.70 27.57
C MET A 2 -14.77 -14.71 27.12
N PRO A 3 -14.05 -14.07 28.06
CA PRO A 3 -12.90 -13.27 27.69
C PRO A 3 -11.89 -14.20 27.02
N ILE A 4 -11.49 -13.89 25.79
CA ILE A 4 -10.38 -14.60 25.14
C ILE A 4 -9.18 -14.35 26.05
N ALA A 5 -8.74 -15.38 26.77
CA ALA A 5 -7.48 -15.33 27.49
C ALA A 5 -6.38 -15.20 26.42
N VAL A 6 -5.92 -13.98 26.19
CA VAL A 6 -4.86 -13.72 25.22
C VAL A 6 -3.58 -14.32 25.79
N ASP A 7 -3.01 -15.27 25.06
CA ASP A 7 -1.67 -15.77 25.35
C ASP A 7 -0.67 -14.63 25.17
N LEU A 8 -0.11 -14.15 26.28
CA LEU A 8 0.85 -13.07 26.31
C LEU A 8 2.10 -13.42 25.50
N ALA A 9 2.55 -14.68 25.50
CA ALA A 9 3.71 -15.12 24.73
C ALA A 9 3.44 -15.04 23.23
N ALA A 10 2.26 -15.49 22.78
CA ALA A 10 1.85 -15.37 21.39
C ALA A 10 1.75 -13.89 20.95
N LEU A 11 1.20 -13.02 21.80
CA LEU A 11 1.11 -11.58 21.51
C LEU A 11 2.48 -10.93 21.39
N VAL A 12 3.36 -11.18 22.35
CA VAL A 12 4.73 -10.63 22.38
C VAL A 12 5.54 -11.11 21.18
N SER A 13 5.42 -12.40 20.83
CA SER A 13 6.03 -12.98 19.63
C SER A 13 5.52 -12.30 18.35
N ARG A 14 4.19 -12.16 18.22
CA ARG A 14 3.58 -11.50 17.05
C ARG A 14 4.03 -10.04 16.92
N ILE A 15 4.11 -9.29 18.01
CA ILE A 15 4.59 -7.91 17.99
C ILE A 15 6.07 -7.86 17.63
N GLY A 16 6.89 -8.77 18.17
CA GLY A 16 8.32 -8.85 17.86
C GLY A 16 8.65 -9.22 16.40
N ALA A 17 7.69 -9.78 15.65
CA ALA A 17 7.86 -10.03 14.22
C ALA A 17 7.76 -8.75 13.36
N TYR A 18 7.28 -7.63 13.91
CA TYR A 18 7.25 -6.36 13.19
C TYR A 18 8.61 -5.67 13.21
N ARG A 19 8.91 -4.94 12.14
CA ARG A 19 9.98 -3.93 12.15
C ARG A 19 9.51 -2.73 12.96
N ILE A 20 9.77 -2.74 14.26
CA ILE A 20 9.38 -1.67 15.18
C ILE A 20 10.40 -0.53 15.10
N SER A 21 9.94 0.67 14.70
CA SER A 21 10.76 1.88 14.65
C SER A 21 10.89 2.58 16.01
N ASP A 22 9.89 2.42 16.88
CA ASP A 22 9.90 2.95 18.24
C ASP A 22 10.88 2.16 19.12
N ARG A 23 11.96 2.82 19.55
CA ARG A 23 13.01 2.21 20.37
C ARG A 23 12.51 1.75 21.74
N ALA A 24 11.57 2.48 22.35
CA ALA A 24 11.06 2.15 23.67
C ALA A 24 10.16 0.91 23.62
N LEU A 25 9.26 0.84 22.62
CA LEU A 25 8.45 -0.36 22.41
C LEU A 25 9.30 -1.56 22.05
N ARG A 26 10.30 -1.40 21.18
CA ARG A 26 11.23 -2.47 20.83
C ARG A 26 11.95 -3.03 22.07
N ALA A 27 12.51 -2.18 22.91
CA ALA A 27 13.16 -2.61 24.16
C ALA A 27 12.17 -3.26 25.14
N SER A 28 10.90 -2.83 25.14
CA SER A 28 9.84 -3.46 25.93
C SER A 28 9.52 -4.87 25.44
N VAL A 29 9.42 -5.07 24.11
CA VAL A 29 9.23 -6.39 23.49
C VAL A 29 10.38 -7.32 23.80
N GLU A 30 11.63 -6.88 23.60
CA GLU A 30 12.83 -7.69 23.84
C GLU A 30 12.91 -8.15 25.31
N ARG A 31 12.62 -7.25 26.26
CA ARG A 31 12.55 -7.61 27.69
C ARG A 31 11.45 -8.63 27.97
N MET A 32 10.24 -8.42 27.45
CA MET A 32 9.12 -9.33 27.66
C MET A 32 9.39 -10.71 27.05
N GLN A 33 10.01 -10.77 25.86
CA GLN A 33 10.44 -12.02 25.23
C GLN A 33 11.46 -12.75 26.11
N ALA A 34 12.47 -12.07 26.64
CA ALA A 34 13.48 -12.68 27.48
C ALA A 34 12.89 -13.25 28.79
N THR A 35 12.01 -12.50 29.45
CA THR A 35 11.31 -12.95 30.68
C THR A 35 10.48 -14.21 30.40
N LEU A 36 9.68 -14.20 29.33
CA LEU A 36 8.83 -15.34 28.98
C LEU A 36 9.64 -16.57 28.53
N GLN A 37 10.77 -16.38 27.83
CA GLN A 37 11.67 -17.47 27.43
C GLN A 37 12.36 -18.15 28.62
N ARG A 38 12.61 -17.41 29.71
CA ARG A 38 13.12 -17.97 30.97
C ARG A 38 12.04 -18.69 31.79
N GLY A 39 10.78 -18.69 31.34
CA GLY A 39 9.65 -19.23 32.11
C GLY A 39 9.26 -18.35 33.30
N GLU A 40 9.71 -17.10 33.33
CA GLU A 40 9.39 -16.14 34.39
C GLU A 40 8.04 -15.46 34.10
N THR A 41 7.27 -15.17 35.16
CA THR A 41 6.02 -14.41 35.05
C THR A 41 6.35 -12.91 35.14
N PRO A 42 6.07 -12.10 34.10
CA PRO A 42 6.30 -10.65 34.15
C PRO A 42 5.42 -9.97 35.19
N ALA A 43 5.88 -8.86 35.76
CA ALA A 43 5.08 -8.14 36.74
C ALA A 43 3.82 -7.52 36.08
N PRO A 44 2.65 -7.50 36.75
CA PRO A 44 1.42 -6.96 36.15
C PRO A 44 1.52 -5.51 35.67
N ALA A 45 2.36 -4.69 36.32
CA ALA A 45 2.62 -3.32 35.89
C ALA A 45 3.39 -3.25 34.57
N GLU A 46 4.36 -4.14 34.37
CA GLU A 46 5.15 -4.24 33.13
C GLU A 46 4.28 -4.69 31.97
N VAL A 47 3.42 -5.69 32.19
CA VAL A 47 2.44 -6.15 31.19
C VAL A 47 1.52 -5.00 30.76
N ARG A 48 0.97 -4.24 31.72
CA ARG A 48 0.10 -3.09 31.39
C ARG A 48 0.84 -2.00 30.61
N ALA A 49 2.08 -1.69 30.99
CA ALA A 49 2.89 -0.71 30.27
C ALA A 49 3.16 -1.17 28.82
N PHE A 50 3.59 -2.43 28.65
CA PHE A 50 3.79 -3.06 27.36
C PHE A 50 2.54 -2.99 26.47
N LEU A 51 1.37 -3.40 27.00
CA LEU A 51 0.12 -3.41 26.25
C LEU A 51 -0.32 -2.00 25.82
N ARG A 52 -0.16 -1.01 26.71
CA ARG A 52 -0.48 0.39 26.40
C ARG A 52 0.43 0.92 25.28
N ASP A 53 1.73 0.68 25.37
CA ASP A 53 2.70 1.18 24.42
C ASP A 53 2.54 0.48 23.05
N ALA A 54 2.26 -0.83 23.06
CA ALA A 54 1.90 -1.58 21.86
C ALA A 54 0.62 -1.04 21.21
N ARG A 55 -0.45 -0.83 21.99
CA ARG A 55 -1.70 -0.24 21.48
C ARG A 55 -1.44 1.09 20.80
N ARG A 56 -0.73 2.01 21.48
CA ARG A 56 -0.42 3.34 20.94
C ARG A 56 0.33 3.25 19.61
N TYR A 57 1.34 2.37 19.53
CA TYR A 57 2.13 2.17 18.32
C TYR A 57 1.28 1.64 17.16
N PHE A 58 0.49 0.58 17.40
CA PHE A 58 -0.30 -0.03 16.33
C PHE A 58 -1.49 0.83 15.88
N GLU A 59 -2.09 1.61 16.77
CA GLU A 59 -3.12 2.60 16.39
C GLU A 59 -2.53 3.72 15.50
N ALA A 60 -1.32 4.18 15.79
CA ALA A 60 -0.63 5.14 14.95
C ALA A 60 -0.28 4.53 13.58
N LEU A 61 0.33 3.34 13.58
CA LEU A 61 0.70 2.62 12.37
C LEU A 61 -0.52 2.33 11.48
N GLU A 62 -1.63 1.87 12.07
CA GLU A 62 -2.87 1.59 11.33
C GLU A 62 -3.41 2.86 10.66
N ARG A 63 -3.47 3.96 11.39
CA ARG A 63 -3.95 5.25 10.85
C ARG A 63 -3.06 5.75 9.72
N GLU A 64 -1.74 5.68 9.89
CA GLU A 64 -0.77 6.06 8.86
C GLU A 64 -0.91 5.20 7.61
N ALA A 65 -1.00 3.87 7.77
CA ALA A 65 -1.18 2.94 6.67
C ALA A 65 -2.49 3.20 5.92
N ARG A 66 -3.61 3.43 6.64
CA ARG A 66 -4.90 3.78 6.03
C ARG A 66 -4.85 5.09 5.24
N ALA A 67 -4.19 6.11 5.79
CA ALA A 67 -4.03 7.39 5.12
C ALA A 67 -3.17 7.24 3.85
N GLN A 68 -2.08 6.47 3.94
CA GLN A 68 -1.21 6.18 2.81
C GLN A 68 -1.93 5.40 1.72
N LEU A 69 -2.70 4.37 2.07
CA LEU A 69 -3.50 3.62 1.10
C LEU A 69 -4.49 4.52 0.37
N LYS A 70 -5.23 5.37 1.10
CA LYS A 70 -6.17 6.33 0.50
C LYS A 70 -5.49 7.30 -0.47
N ASP A 71 -4.28 7.76 -0.15
CA ASP A 71 -3.52 8.65 -1.04
C ASP A 71 -3.01 7.89 -2.28
N LEU A 72 -2.52 6.67 -2.10
CA LEU A 72 -2.10 5.80 -3.21
C LEU A 72 -3.26 5.47 -4.15
N ASP A 73 -4.42 5.10 -3.62
CA ASP A 73 -5.61 4.79 -4.41
C ASP A 73 -6.01 5.98 -5.28
N ARG A 74 -6.03 7.20 -4.71
CA ARG A 74 -6.32 8.41 -5.49
C ARG A 74 -5.31 8.63 -6.62
N ARG A 75 -4.02 8.47 -6.34
CA ARG A 75 -2.98 8.64 -7.36
C ARG A 75 -3.09 7.59 -8.47
N LEU A 76 -3.44 6.35 -8.11
CA LEU A 76 -3.69 5.30 -9.08
C LEU A 76 -4.89 5.64 -9.96
N ASP A 77 -6.00 6.10 -9.38
CA ASP A 77 -7.18 6.54 -10.14
C ASP A 77 -6.83 7.68 -11.12
N ASP A 78 -6.07 8.69 -10.68
CA ASP A 78 -5.62 9.79 -11.53
C ASP A 78 -4.76 9.28 -12.72
N LEU A 79 -3.83 8.36 -12.46
CA LEU A 79 -3.00 7.75 -13.50
C LEU A 79 -3.83 6.90 -14.47
N PHE A 80 -4.81 6.14 -13.98
CA PHE A 80 -5.71 5.36 -14.84
C PHE A 80 -6.52 6.28 -15.77
N GLN A 81 -7.02 7.40 -15.25
CA GLN A 81 -7.76 8.36 -16.08
C GLN A 81 -6.87 8.99 -17.15
N GLN A 82 -5.62 9.35 -16.81
CA GLN A 82 -4.64 9.86 -17.78
C GLN A 82 -4.34 8.82 -18.86
N GLN A 83 -4.10 7.57 -18.48
CA GLN A 83 -3.85 6.48 -19.42
C GLN A 83 -5.04 6.26 -20.36
N TYR A 84 -6.27 6.30 -19.83
CA TYR A 84 -7.49 6.17 -20.61
C TYR A 84 -7.58 7.27 -21.69
N ASN A 85 -7.36 8.54 -21.29
CA ASN A 85 -7.41 9.67 -22.21
C ASN A 85 -6.35 9.54 -23.31
N LEU A 86 -5.12 9.18 -22.95
CA LEU A 86 -4.03 8.97 -23.92
C LEU A 86 -4.33 7.83 -24.90
N GLN A 87 -5.00 6.77 -24.47
CA GLN A 87 -5.44 5.70 -25.37
C GLN A 87 -6.52 6.18 -26.35
N ALA A 88 -7.43 7.04 -25.90
CA ALA A 88 -8.43 7.65 -26.78
C ALA A 88 -7.77 8.57 -27.82
N GLU A 89 -6.83 9.42 -27.41
CA GLU A 89 -6.05 10.29 -28.30
C GLU A 89 -5.25 9.47 -29.31
N ARG A 90 -4.59 8.40 -28.86
CA ARG A 90 -3.90 7.45 -29.74
C ARG A 90 -4.85 6.86 -30.78
N GLY A 91 -6.05 6.44 -30.38
CA GLY A 91 -7.06 5.92 -31.31
C GLY A 91 -7.50 6.95 -32.35
N VAL A 92 -7.63 8.23 -31.96
CA VAL A 92 -7.92 9.33 -32.90
C VAL A 92 -6.76 9.53 -33.88
N ALA A 93 -5.52 9.57 -33.39
CA ALA A 93 -4.34 9.74 -34.23
C ALA A 93 -4.20 8.60 -35.25
N GLN A 94 -4.46 7.36 -34.84
CA GLN A 94 -4.45 6.20 -35.74
C GLN A 94 -5.48 6.33 -36.86
N ARG A 95 -6.72 6.73 -36.55
CA ARG A 95 -7.75 6.96 -37.56
C ARG A 95 -7.40 8.09 -38.52
N ARG A 96 -6.83 9.19 -38.01
CA ARG A 96 -6.33 10.29 -38.84
C ARG A 96 -5.24 9.85 -39.78
N LEU A 97 -4.27 9.07 -39.29
CA LEU A 97 -3.17 8.54 -40.10
C LEU A 97 -3.70 7.65 -41.23
N ALA A 98 -4.60 6.71 -40.92
CA ALA A 98 -5.19 5.82 -41.92
C ALA A 98 -5.96 6.62 -42.99
N GLY A 99 -6.88 7.51 -42.58
CA GLY A 99 -7.67 8.29 -43.53
C GLY A 99 -6.83 9.27 -44.35
N ALA A 100 -5.76 9.84 -43.79
CA ALA A 100 -4.81 10.66 -44.54
C ALA A 100 -4.06 9.83 -45.59
N GLY A 101 -3.62 8.61 -45.23
CA GLY A 101 -2.99 7.68 -46.16
C GLY A 101 -3.91 7.35 -47.34
N GLU A 102 -5.14 6.93 -47.07
CA GLU A 102 -6.15 6.64 -48.10
C GLU A 102 -6.41 7.86 -49.01
N THR A 103 -6.50 9.05 -48.43
CA THR A 103 -6.72 10.29 -49.20
C THR A 103 -5.52 10.62 -50.09
N LEU A 104 -4.29 10.47 -49.58
CA LEU A 104 -3.08 10.72 -50.36
C LEU A 104 -2.96 9.74 -51.54
N GLU A 105 -3.31 8.47 -51.34
CA GLU A 105 -3.34 7.49 -52.43
C GLU A 105 -4.31 7.88 -53.54
N LEU A 106 -5.49 8.41 -53.19
CA LEU A 106 -6.47 8.90 -54.16
C LEU A 106 -5.97 10.15 -54.89
N VAL A 107 -5.32 11.07 -54.18
CA VAL A 107 -4.71 12.27 -54.78
C VAL A 107 -3.62 11.88 -55.78
N ASP A 108 -2.72 10.96 -55.41
CA ASP A 108 -1.65 10.47 -56.29
C ASP A 108 -2.22 9.79 -57.54
N GLN A 109 -3.32 9.04 -57.43
CA GLN A 109 -4.00 8.43 -58.57
C GLN A 109 -4.60 9.49 -59.50
N ALA A 110 -5.25 10.49 -58.94
CA ALA A 110 -5.84 11.59 -59.71
C ALA A 110 -4.77 12.41 -60.44
N ASP A 111 -3.65 12.70 -59.77
CA ASP A 111 -2.51 13.43 -60.34
C ASP A 111 -1.87 12.66 -61.52
N ARG A 112 -1.69 11.34 -61.39
CA ARG A 112 -1.17 10.48 -62.48
C ARG A 112 -2.13 10.37 -63.67
N ALA A 113 -3.43 10.54 -63.44
CA ALA A 113 -4.45 10.47 -64.48
C ALA A 113 -4.74 11.84 -65.13
N ALA A 114 -4.17 12.93 -64.61
CA ALA A 114 -4.28 14.25 -65.19
C ALA A 114 -3.46 14.33 -66.50
N PRO A 115 -4.02 14.90 -67.59
CA PRO A 115 -3.38 14.99 -68.90
C PRO A 115 -2.25 16.02 -68.98
#